data_AF-A0A1X4G6A4-F1
#
_entry.id   AF-A0A1X4G6A4-F1
#
_cell.length_a   1.000
_cell.length_b   1.000
_cell.length_c   1.000
_cell.angle_alpha   90.00
_cell.angle_beta   90.00
_cell.angle_gamma   90.00
#
_symmetry.space_group_name_H-M   'P 1'
#
loop_
_entity.id
_entity.type
_entity.pdbx_description
1 polymer ?
#
loop_
_entity_poly.entity_id
_entity_poly.type
_entity_poly.pdbx_seq_one_letter_code
_entity_poly.pdbx_strand_id
1 'polypeptide(L)'
;MIPAKKVYFLLSLGIVISPILSVIVGIYQSITLTLLFDLVVMALMVIDCFNIRKHRVKISRQLPLRLSIGRDNLIILNVESGNVNSAIQIRDYYPTEFPVSTSNLIVNLPPNHTQEVNYTIRPNQRGEFWWGNIQVRQLGNWALGWDNWQIPQKTVAKVYPDLLGLRSLAIRLTLQSSGSITKLRQRGMGTEFAELRNYCMGDDLRLIDWKATARRAYGNVSPLVRVLEPQQEQTLLILLDRGRLMTANVQGLKRYDWGLNTTLSLASAGLYRGDRVGVGIFDSQVHTWIPPERGQNHLNQLIDRLTPIEPVLVESDYLNAITYVVKQKTRRSLVVLITDLVDVTASHELLVALCKLVPRYLPFCVTLRDPGIDQIAHTFSQDLTQAYNRAVSLDLISQREIAFAQLKQQGVLVLDAPANQISEQLVERYLQIKAKNQI
;
A
#
# COMPACT_ATOMS: atom_id res chain seq x y z
N MET A 1 19.00 -33.64 13.76
CA MET A 1 19.10 -34.79 12.83
C MET A 1 17.73 -35.44 12.79
N ILE A 2 17.12 -35.54 11.61
CA ILE A 2 15.78 -36.11 11.42
C ILE A 2 15.92 -37.25 10.40
N PRO A 3 15.46 -38.48 10.69
CA PRO A 3 15.55 -39.59 9.75
C PRO A 3 14.75 -39.31 8.48
N ALA A 4 15.33 -39.64 7.32
CA ALA A 4 14.64 -39.55 6.04
C ALA A 4 13.70 -40.76 5.83
N LYS A 5 12.77 -40.64 4.87
CA LYS A 5 11.84 -41.74 4.52
C LYS A 5 12.56 -43.05 4.15
N LYS A 6 13.77 -42.96 3.57
CA LYS A 6 14.59 -44.13 3.22
C LYS A 6 15.02 -44.94 4.45
N VAL A 7 15.33 -44.30 5.57
CA VAL A 7 15.72 -45.01 6.80
C VAL A 7 14.53 -45.82 7.32
N TYR A 8 13.35 -45.22 7.39
CA TYR A 8 12.13 -45.94 7.77
C TYR A 8 11.84 -47.12 6.83
N PHE A 9 12.03 -46.94 5.52
CA PHE A 9 11.87 -48.02 4.55
C PHE A 9 12.88 -49.15 4.80
N LEU A 10 14.17 -48.84 4.99
CA LEU A 10 15.21 -49.83 5.27
C LEU A 10 14.94 -50.60 6.56
N LEU A 11 14.58 -49.91 7.65
CA LEU A 11 14.22 -50.54 8.92
C LEU A 11 12.98 -51.44 8.77
N SER A 12 11.95 -50.99 8.05
CA SER A 12 10.76 -51.80 7.78
C SER A 12 11.08 -53.06 6.96
N LEU A 13 12.01 -52.95 6.00
CA LEU A 13 12.48 -54.07 5.21
C LEU A 13 13.23 -55.09 6.08
N GLY A 14 14.05 -54.61 7.02
CA GLY A 14 14.72 -55.46 8.01
C GLY A 14 13.72 -56.27 8.85
N ILE A 15 12.63 -55.64 9.29
CA ILE A 15 11.54 -56.30 10.04
C ILE A 15 10.84 -57.36 9.18
N VAL A 16 10.53 -57.06 7.92
CA VAL A 16 9.84 -57.99 7.00
C VAL A 16 10.70 -59.20 6.62
N ILE A 17 12.02 -59.00 6.46
CA ILE A 17 12.95 -60.07 6.11
C ILE A 17 13.27 -60.98 7.32
N SER A 18 13.21 -60.44 8.54
CA SER A 18 13.51 -61.17 9.78
C SER A 18 12.79 -62.53 9.93
N PRO A 19 11.46 -62.67 9.73
CA PRO A 19 10.77 -63.97 9.83
C PRO A 19 11.21 -64.96 8.76
N ILE A 20 11.53 -64.51 7.54
CA ILE A 20 12.03 -65.38 6.46
C ILE A 20 13.42 -65.91 6.83
N LEU A 21 14.28 -65.04 7.37
CA LEU A 21 15.62 -65.41 7.81
C LEU A 21 15.60 -66.38 9.01
N SER A 22 14.60 -66.25 9.89
CA SER A 22 14.38 -67.13 11.04
C SER A 22 14.16 -68.59 10.65
N VAL A 23 13.57 -68.85 9.48
CA VAL A 23 13.34 -70.22 8.99
C VAL A 23 14.65 -70.91 8.61
N ILE A 24 15.65 -70.14 8.16
CA ILE A 24 16.93 -70.67 7.65
C ILE A 24 17.97 -70.78 8.78
N VAL A 25 18.06 -69.76 9.64
CA VAL A 25 19.19 -69.56 10.56
C VAL A 25 18.77 -69.71 12.03
N GLY A 26 17.47 -69.78 12.32
CA GLY A 26 16.90 -69.87 13.67
C GLY A 26 16.57 -68.50 14.29
N ILE A 27 15.61 -68.50 15.22
CA ILE A 27 14.96 -67.29 15.77
C ILE A 27 15.95 -66.35 16.46
N TYR A 28 16.83 -66.87 17.31
CA TYR A 28 17.78 -66.03 18.04
C TYR A 28 18.80 -65.37 17.11
N GLN A 29 19.29 -66.13 16.11
CA GLN A 29 20.28 -65.63 15.16
C GLN A 29 19.65 -64.60 14.21
N SER A 30 18.40 -64.81 13.77
CA SER A 30 17.69 -63.83 12.93
C SER A 30 17.45 -62.51 13.66
N ILE A 31 17.06 -62.54 14.94
CA ILE A 31 16.88 -61.33 15.75
C ILE A 31 18.21 -60.57 15.88
N THR A 32 19.33 -61.27 16.17
CA THR A 32 20.64 -60.62 16.28
C THR A 32 21.11 -59.99 14.97
N LEU A 33 20.85 -60.64 13.83
CA LEU A 33 21.19 -60.11 12.51
C LEU A 33 20.35 -58.89 12.16
N THR A 34 19.05 -58.90 12.46
CA THR A 34 18.18 -57.73 12.25
C THR A 34 18.61 -56.55 13.12
N LEU A 35 18.93 -56.79 14.41
CA LEU A 35 19.43 -55.72 15.29
C LEU A 35 20.77 -55.15 14.81
N LEU A 36 21.67 -56.00 14.31
CA LEU A 36 22.95 -55.54 13.74
C LEU A 36 22.73 -54.70 12.48
N PHE A 37 21.80 -55.13 11.60
CA PHE A 37 21.41 -54.36 10.43
C PHE A 37 20.83 -52.99 10.80
N ASP A 38 19.92 -52.94 11.77
CA ASP A 38 19.32 -51.68 12.24
C ASP A 38 20.38 -50.74 12.82
N LEU A 39 21.34 -51.28 13.59
CA LEU A 39 22.47 -50.52 14.13
C LEU A 39 23.33 -49.93 13.01
N VAL A 40 23.63 -50.71 11.96
CA VAL A 40 24.38 -50.24 10.79
C VAL A 40 23.63 -49.13 10.05
N VAL A 41 22.32 -49.28 9.81
CA VAL A 41 21.50 -48.25 9.15
C VAL A 41 21.50 -46.96 9.98
N MET A 42 21.36 -47.06 11.30
CA MET A 42 21.40 -45.90 12.20
C MET A 42 22.79 -45.25 12.22
N ALA A 43 23.87 -46.03 12.24
CA ALA A 43 25.24 -45.51 12.18
C ALA A 43 25.49 -44.77 10.86
N LEU A 44 25.08 -45.33 9.72
CA LEU A 44 25.19 -44.68 8.41
C LEU A 44 24.40 -43.37 8.35
N MET A 45 23.19 -43.31 8.94
CA MET A 45 22.41 -42.07 9.05
C MET A 45 23.18 -41.01 9.86
N VAL A 46 23.80 -41.40 10.96
CA VAL A 46 24.57 -40.49 11.81
C VAL A 46 25.77 -39.92 11.03
N ILE A 47 26.51 -40.78 10.33
CA ILE A 47 27.65 -40.41 9.50
C ILE A 47 27.22 -39.46 8.37
N ASP A 48 26.12 -39.75 7.68
CA ASP A 48 25.56 -38.90 6.60
C ASP A 48 25.28 -37.48 7.14
N CYS A 49 24.57 -37.38 8.27
CA CYS A 49 24.29 -36.08 8.90
C CYS A 49 25.54 -35.32 9.36
N PHE A 50 26.56 -36.00 9.91
CA PHE A 50 27.81 -35.32 10.30
C PHE A 50 28.58 -34.78 9.10
N ASN A 51 28.57 -35.50 7.97
CA ASN A 51 29.27 -35.06 6.76
C ASN A 51 28.63 -33.80 6.13
N ILE A 52 27.31 -33.69 6.20
CA ILE A 52 26.57 -32.50 5.74
C ILE A 52 26.98 -31.23 6.49
N ARG A 53 27.29 -31.34 7.79
CA ARG A 53 27.62 -30.15 8.62
C ARG A 53 28.80 -29.35 8.07
N LYS A 54 29.73 -30.00 7.35
CA LYS A 54 30.87 -29.37 6.69
C LYS A 54 30.49 -28.65 5.38
N HIS A 55 29.39 -29.04 4.76
CA HIS A 55 28.93 -28.58 3.44
C HIS A 55 27.56 -27.90 3.54
N ARG A 56 27.28 -27.24 4.67
CA ARG A 56 26.02 -26.52 4.88
C ARG A 56 25.87 -25.39 3.87
N VAL A 57 24.69 -25.32 3.29
CA VAL A 57 24.28 -24.23 2.40
C VAL A 57 24.27 -22.90 3.16
N LYS A 58 24.73 -21.83 2.50
CA LYS A 58 24.62 -20.47 3.02
C LYS A 58 23.36 -19.82 2.43
N ILE A 59 22.58 -19.16 3.29
CA ILE A 59 21.37 -18.46 2.86
C ILE A 59 21.42 -17.03 3.38
N SER A 60 21.14 -16.08 2.49
CA SER A 60 20.94 -14.69 2.85
C SER A 60 19.57 -14.19 2.42
N ARG A 61 18.86 -13.55 3.35
CA ARG A 61 17.57 -12.91 3.09
C ARG A 61 17.77 -11.45 2.71
N GLN A 62 17.18 -11.06 1.59
CA GLN A 62 17.04 -9.68 1.17
C GLN A 62 15.59 -9.24 1.40
N LEU A 63 15.41 -8.34 2.36
CA LEU A 63 14.13 -7.72 2.68
C LEU A 63 14.05 -6.34 2.01
N PRO A 64 12.89 -5.97 1.43
CA PRO A 64 12.63 -4.58 1.08
C PRO A 64 12.74 -3.68 2.32
N LEU A 65 13.36 -2.50 2.17
CA LEU A 65 13.50 -1.51 3.25
C LEU A 65 12.15 -1.07 3.85
N ARG A 66 11.11 -1.07 3.01
CA ARG A 66 9.74 -0.66 3.36
C ARG A 66 8.77 -1.62 2.69
N LEU A 67 8.01 -2.36 3.49
CA LEU A 67 6.92 -3.20 2.99
C LEU A 67 5.67 -2.32 2.79
N SER A 68 4.86 -2.62 1.78
CA SER A 68 3.60 -1.93 1.52
C SER A 68 2.42 -2.76 2.01
N ILE A 69 1.56 -2.18 2.84
CA ILE A 69 0.32 -2.80 3.30
C ILE A 69 -0.60 -3.15 2.13
N GLY A 70 -1.31 -4.27 2.22
CA GLY A 70 -2.32 -4.68 1.25
C GLY A 70 -1.79 -5.09 -0.13
N ARG A 71 -0.46 -5.14 -0.30
CA ARG A 71 0.22 -5.53 -1.54
C ARG A 71 1.13 -6.73 -1.32
N ASP A 72 1.40 -7.44 -2.40
CA ASP A 72 2.39 -8.51 -2.42
C ASP A 72 3.79 -7.89 -2.43
N ASN A 73 4.55 -8.14 -1.37
CA ASN A 73 5.92 -7.69 -1.23
C ASN A 73 6.86 -8.86 -1.51
N LEU A 74 7.76 -8.68 -2.46
CA LEU A 74 8.73 -9.69 -2.87
C LEU A 74 9.85 -9.83 -1.83
N ILE A 75 10.07 -11.06 -1.34
CA ILE A 75 11.19 -11.43 -0.50
C ILE A 75 12.10 -12.36 -1.30
N ILE A 76 13.39 -12.04 -1.31
CA ILE A 76 14.40 -12.78 -2.07
C ILE A 76 15.32 -13.50 -1.08
N LEU A 77 15.46 -14.81 -1.25
CA LEU A 77 16.42 -15.64 -0.52
C LEU A 77 17.52 -16.08 -1.49
N ASN A 78 18.74 -15.62 -1.24
CA ASN A 78 19.91 -16.05 -2.00
C ASN A 78 20.50 -17.27 -1.33
N VAL A 79 20.50 -18.38 -2.06
CA VAL A 79 20.93 -19.69 -1.56
C VAL A 79 22.19 -20.11 -2.30
N GLU A 80 23.29 -20.27 -1.56
CA GLU A 80 24.60 -20.67 -2.09
C GLU A 80 24.95 -22.08 -1.63
N SER A 81 25.09 -23.00 -2.58
CA SER A 81 25.55 -24.36 -2.28
C SER A 81 27.07 -24.44 -2.17
N GLY A 82 27.55 -25.38 -1.34
CA GLY A 82 28.97 -25.74 -1.32
C GLY A 82 29.32 -26.74 -2.43
N ASN A 83 30.38 -27.52 -2.22
CA ASN A 83 30.90 -28.50 -3.18
C ASN A 83 30.01 -29.75 -3.42
N VAL A 84 28.75 -29.75 -2.97
CA VAL A 84 27.90 -30.96 -2.96
C VAL A 84 26.49 -30.65 -3.43
N ASN A 85 25.88 -31.58 -4.15
CA ASN A 85 24.46 -31.55 -4.48
C ASN A 85 23.61 -31.43 -3.21
N SER A 86 22.82 -30.37 -3.13
CA SER A 86 22.12 -29.99 -1.89
C SER A 86 20.62 -29.92 -2.15
N ALA A 87 19.89 -30.92 -1.65
CA ALA A 87 18.43 -30.86 -1.57
C ALA A 87 18.04 -30.26 -0.22
N ILE A 88 17.40 -29.08 -0.24
CA ILE A 88 17.11 -28.29 0.95
C ILE A 88 15.63 -27.95 1.06
N GLN A 89 15.18 -27.82 2.31
CA GLN A 89 13.90 -27.24 2.68
C GLN A 89 14.16 -26.01 3.54
N ILE A 90 13.62 -24.88 3.11
CA ILE A 90 13.79 -23.59 3.77
C ILE A 90 12.45 -23.15 4.33
N ARG A 91 12.46 -22.70 5.57
CA ARG A 91 11.33 -22.03 6.22
C ARG A 91 11.81 -20.75 6.86
N ASP A 92 11.35 -19.63 6.31
CA ASP A 92 11.63 -18.30 6.86
C ASP A 92 10.58 -17.96 7.93
N TYR A 93 11.01 -17.46 9.09
CA TYR A 93 10.10 -17.08 10.17
C TYR A 93 9.65 -15.63 10.02
N TYR A 94 8.73 -15.40 9.07
CA TYR A 94 8.01 -14.13 8.92
C TYR A 94 6.91 -13.96 10.01
N PRO A 95 6.37 -12.74 10.22
CA PRO A 95 5.26 -12.50 11.14
C PRO A 95 4.03 -13.33 10.79
N THR A 96 3.47 -14.05 11.76
CA THR A 96 2.38 -15.04 11.55
C THR A 96 1.07 -14.43 11.05
N GLU A 97 0.89 -13.14 11.24
CA GLU A 97 -0.31 -12.38 10.86
C GLU A 97 -0.40 -12.16 9.34
N PHE A 98 0.71 -12.34 8.62
CA PHE A 98 0.80 -11.99 7.21
C PHE A 98 0.57 -13.21 6.30
N PRO A 99 -0.41 -13.14 5.39
CA PRO A 99 -0.53 -14.09 4.29
C PRO A 99 0.75 -14.18 3.46
N VAL A 100 1.14 -15.40 3.09
CA VAL A 100 2.33 -15.70 2.29
C VAL A 100 1.97 -16.66 1.16
N SER A 101 2.59 -16.50 -0.01
CA SER A 101 2.34 -17.35 -1.18
C SER A 101 2.81 -18.79 -0.99
N THR A 102 4.01 -18.99 -0.43
CA THR A 102 4.59 -20.31 -0.14
C THR A 102 5.31 -20.33 1.21
N SER A 103 4.88 -21.21 2.10
CA SER A 103 5.42 -21.29 3.48
C SER A 103 6.65 -22.20 3.60
N ASN A 104 6.74 -23.24 2.76
CA ASN A 104 7.86 -24.16 2.71
C ASN A 104 8.47 -24.12 1.30
N LEU A 105 9.74 -23.72 1.21
CA LEU A 105 10.47 -23.62 -0.04
C LEU A 105 11.37 -24.86 -0.18
N ILE A 106 11.23 -25.59 -1.28
CA ILE A 106 12.03 -26.78 -1.57
C ILE A 106 12.93 -26.44 -2.76
N VAL A 107 14.24 -26.64 -2.60
CA VAL A 107 15.23 -26.25 -3.60
C VAL A 107 16.26 -27.36 -3.75
N ASN A 108 16.61 -27.68 -4.99
CA ASN A 108 17.67 -28.63 -5.30
C ASN A 108 18.77 -27.88 -6.04
N LEU A 109 19.95 -27.81 -5.43
CA LEU A 109 21.08 -27.06 -5.94
C LEU A 109 22.22 -27.99 -6.39
N PRO A 110 22.80 -27.78 -7.58
CA PRO A 110 24.06 -28.40 -7.96
C PRO A 110 25.22 -27.82 -7.12
N PRO A 111 26.41 -28.44 -7.12
CA PRO A 111 27.57 -27.94 -6.39
C PRO A 111 28.01 -26.55 -6.90
N ASN A 112 28.45 -25.70 -5.98
CA ASN A 112 29.00 -24.36 -6.25
C ASN A 112 28.09 -23.47 -7.09
N HIS A 113 26.78 -23.53 -6.81
CA HIS A 113 25.77 -22.78 -7.53
C HIS A 113 24.96 -21.90 -6.58
N THR A 114 24.64 -20.71 -7.06
CA THR A 114 23.79 -19.75 -6.34
C THR A 114 22.43 -19.70 -7.02
N GLN A 115 21.36 -19.84 -6.25
CA GLN A 115 19.99 -19.72 -6.74
C GLN A 115 19.20 -18.72 -5.91
N GLU A 116 18.46 -17.86 -6.58
CA GLU A 116 17.49 -16.97 -5.96
C GLU A 116 16.15 -17.68 -5.81
N VAL A 117 15.62 -17.66 -4.60
CA VAL A 117 14.34 -18.26 -4.26
C VAL A 117 13.43 -17.16 -3.75
N ASN A 118 12.35 -16.94 -4.48
CA ASN A 118 11.47 -15.80 -4.27
C ASN A 118 10.14 -16.26 -3.70
N TYR A 119 9.63 -15.51 -2.74
CA TYR A 119 8.26 -15.66 -2.25
C TYR A 119 7.67 -14.27 -1.96
N THR A 120 6.37 -14.22 -1.77
CA THR A 120 5.66 -12.95 -1.53
C THR A 120 4.93 -13.00 -0.20
N ILE A 121 4.93 -11.85 0.49
CA ILE A 121 4.19 -11.63 1.73
C ILE A 121 3.23 -10.44 1.54
N ARG A 122 2.03 -10.55 2.11
CA ARG A 122 1.01 -9.50 2.02
C ARG A 122 0.61 -9.00 3.42
N PRO A 123 1.28 -7.97 3.95
CA PRO A 123 0.91 -7.40 5.23
C PRO A 123 -0.52 -6.85 5.24
N ASN A 124 -1.27 -7.12 6.30
CA ASN A 124 -2.64 -6.63 6.53
C ASN A 124 -2.71 -5.50 7.57
N GLN A 125 -1.59 -5.18 8.22
CA GLN A 125 -1.48 -4.13 9.23
C GLN A 125 -0.17 -3.35 9.06
N ARG A 126 -0.20 -2.04 9.35
CA ARG A 126 0.99 -1.19 9.38
C ARG A 126 1.70 -1.33 10.72
N GLY A 127 2.98 -0.95 10.74
CA GLY A 127 3.79 -0.94 11.97
C GLY A 127 5.13 -1.62 11.80
N GLU A 128 5.75 -1.92 12.94
CA GLU A 128 7.05 -2.60 13.01
C GLU A 128 6.85 -4.05 13.45
N PHE A 129 7.38 -4.99 12.67
CA PHE A 129 7.19 -6.42 12.89
C PHE A 129 8.51 -7.16 12.97
N TRP A 130 8.61 -8.09 13.90
CA TRP A 130 9.79 -8.90 14.10
C TRP A 130 9.87 -10.01 13.06
N TRP A 131 10.98 -10.04 12.33
CA TRP A 131 11.31 -11.12 11.43
C TRP A 131 12.34 -12.03 12.08
N GLY A 132 12.00 -13.31 12.16
CA GLY A 132 12.81 -14.33 12.82
C GLY A 132 13.99 -14.83 11.98
N ASN A 133 14.60 -15.90 12.49
CA ASN A 133 15.68 -16.62 11.82
C ASN A 133 15.17 -17.40 10.60
N ILE A 134 16.08 -17.95 9.81
CA ILE A 134 15.73 -18.91 8.76
C ILE A 134 15.99 -20.31 9.30
N GLN A 135 14.98 -21.17 9.26
CA GLN A 135 15.13 -22.60 9.52
C GLN A 135 15.48 -23.31 8.22
N VAL A 136 16.57 -24.06 8.23
CA VAL A 136 17.01 -24.84 7.07
C VAL A 136 17.04 -26.31 7.45
N ARG A 137 16.63 -27.15 6.51
CA ARG A 137 16.88 -28.59 6.52
C ARG A 137 17.58 -28.96 5.24
N GLN A 138 18.67 -29.72 5.34
CA GLN A 138 19.42 -30.22 4.19
C GLN A 138 19.46 -31.74 4.26
N LEU A 139 19.13 -32.38 3.15
CA LEU A 139 19.20 -33.82 2.99
C LEU A 139 20.65 -34.25 2.74
N GLY A 140 21.05 -35.36 3.36
CA GLY A 140 22.37 -35.95 3.14
C GLY A 140 22.57 -36.55 1.76
N ASN A 141 23.83 -36.79 1.42
CA ASN A 141 24.22 -37.32 0.11
C ASN A 141 23.65 -38.72 -0.10
N TRP A 142 23.57 -39.51 0.97
CA TRP A 142 22.96 -40.84 0.93
C TRP A 142 21.43 -40.80 1.09
N ALA A 143 20.87 -39.61 1.30
CA ALA A 143 19.46 -39.36 1.58
C ALA A 143 18.94 -40.18 2.77
N LEU A 144 19.79 -40.41 3.77
CA LEU A 144 19.45 -41.17 4.98
C LEU A 144 18.99 -40.23 6.10
N GLY A 145 19.60 -39.05 6.22
CA GLY A 145 19.26 -38.11 7.28
C GLY A 145 19.10 -36.67 6.78
N TRP A 146 18.25 -35.92 7.48
CA TRP A 146 18.17 -34.46 7.39
C TRP A 146 18.98 -33.82 8.52
N ASP A 147 19.91 -32.93 8.17
CA ASP A 147 20.50 -32.00 9.14
C ASP A 147 19.61 -30.76 9.24
N ASN A 148 19.34 -30.30 10.46
CA ASN A 148 18.49 -29.14 10.74
C ASN A 148 19.26 -28.10 11.56
N TRP A 149 19.28 -26.86 11.08
CA TRP A 149 19.89 -25.74 11.81
C TRP A 149 19.15 -24.44 11.53
N GLN A 150 19.52 -23.41 12.28
CA GLN A 150 19.01 -22.05 12.11
C GLN A 150 20.12 -21.11 11.67
N ILE A 151 19.80 -20.23 10.73
CA ILE A 151 20.67 -19.15 10.29
C ILE A 151 20.20 -17.86 11.01
N PRO A 152 21.04 -17.25 11.85
CA PRO A 152 20.67 -16.06 12.60
C PRO A 152 20.60 -14.85 11.67
N GLN A 153 19.36 -14.44 11.34
CA GLN A 153 19.07 -13.27 10.51
C GLN A 153 17.84 -12.54 11.07
N LYS A 154 17.78 -12.31 12.39
CA LYS A 154 16.65 -11.55 12.95
C LYS A 154 16.70 -10.09 12.49
N THR A 155 15.59 -9.55 12.02
CA THR A 155 15.49 -8.16 11.55
C THR A 155 14.11 -7.59 11.86
N VAL A 156 14.00 -6.28 12.02
CA VAL A 156 12.69 -5.61 12.13
C VAL A 156 12.26 -5.14 10.74
N ALA A 157 11.08 -5.55 10.31
CA ALA A 157 10.48 -5.11 9.06
C ALA A 157 9.42 -4.03 9.34
N LYS A 158 9.50 -2.91 8.61
CA LYS A 158 8.54 -1.82 8.73
C LYS A 158 7.51 -1.89 7.60
N VAL A 159 6.23 -1.90 7.95
CA VAL A 159 5.12 -1.87 7.01
C VAL A 159 4.56 -0.46 6.94
N TYR A 160 4.65 0.10 5.74
CA TYR A 160 4.21 1.43 5.36
C TYR A 160 2.86 1.37 4.62
N PRO A 161 2.22 2.53 4.38
CA PRO A 161 1.14 2.68 3.40
C PRO A 161 1.53 2.14 2.01
N ASP A 162 0.59 2.09 1.06
CA ASP A 162 0.81 1.53 -0.29
C ASP A 162 1.81 2.35 -1.13
N LEU A 163 3.12 2.18 -0.86
CA LEU A 163 4.20 2.89 -1.56
C LEU A 163 4.36 2.41 -3.00
N LEU A 164 4.05 1.13 -3.27
CA LEU A 164 4.05 0.58 -4.62
C LEU A 164 2.98 1.27 -5.49
N GLY A 165 1.78 1.47 -4.93
CA GLY A 165 0.72 2.26 -5.53
C GLY A 165 1.18 3.69 -5.83
N LEU A 166 1.76 4.39 -4.85
CA LEU A 166 2.29 5.76 -5.02
C LEU A 166 3.35 5.85 -6.11
N ARG A 167 4.28 4.89 -6.17
CA ARG A 167 5.33 4.85 -7.20
C ARG A 167 4.72 4.66 -8.59
N SER A 168 3.76 3.75 -8.74
CA SER A 168 3.08 3.52 -10.01
C SER A 168 2.30 4.76 -10.48
N LEU A 169 1.67 5.48 -9.55
CA LEU A 169 0.98 6.74 -9.79
C LEU A 169 1.96 7.81 -10.26
N ALA A 170 3.09 7.99 -9.58
CA ALA A 170 4.11 8.96 -9.94
C ALA A 170 4.62 8.72 -11.37
N ILE A 171 4.93 7.46 -11.73
CA ILE A 171 5.34 7.08 -13.10
C ILE A 171 4.25 7.45 -14.10
N ARG A 172 2.98 7.11 -13.82
CA ARG A 172 1.84 7.43 -14.68
C ARG A 172 1.70 8.93 -14.92
N LEU A 173 1.81 9.74 -13.86
CA LEU A 173 1.74 11.20 -13.95
C LEU A 173 2.90 11.78 -14.77
N THR A 174 4.11 11.19 -14.66
CA THR A 174 5.26 11.57 -15.48
C THR A 174 5.03 11.30 -16.96
N LEU A 175 4.54 10.11 -17.30
CA LEU A 175 4.24 9.76 -18.69
C LEU A 175 3.16 10.68 -19.29
N GLN A 176 2.13 11.03 -18.51
CA GLN A 176 1.10 11.98 -18.94
C GLN A 176 1.64 13.40 -19.18
N SER A 177 2.58 13.86 -18.36
CA SER A 177 3.20 15.18 -18.57
C SER A 177 4.10 15.22 -19.81
N SER A 178 4.83 14.14 -20.10
CA SER A 178 5.77 14.09 -21.23
C SER A 178 5.07 13.93 -22.59
N GLY A 179 3.92 13.26 -22.64
CA GLY A 179 3.16 13.06 -23.88
C GLY A 179 2.27 14.24 -24.30
N SER A 180 2.05 15.23 -23.42
CA SER A 180 1.08 16.32 -23.64
C SER A 180 1.74 17.65 -24.04
N ILE A 181 2.68 17.62 -25.00
CA ILE A 181 3.41 18.80 -25.50
C ILE A 181 2.50 19.80 -26.27
N THR A 182 1.25 19.44 -26.54
CA THR A 182 0.24 20.34 -27.13
C THR A 182 -0.86 20.69 -26.13
N LYS A 183 -0.51 21.40 -25.05
CA LYS A 183 -1.53 22.20 -24.36
C LYS A 183 -1.84 23.42 -25.22
N LEU A 184 -3.07 23.46 -25.78
CA LEU A 184 -3.66 24.69 -26.30
C LEU A 184 -3.41 25.81 -25.28
N ARG A 185 -2.62 26.82 -25.65
CA ARG A 185 -2.48 28.09 -24.93
C ARG A 185 -3.87 28.74 -24.89
N GLN A 186 -4.68 28.39 -23.89
CA GLN A 186 -5.90 29.12 -23.60
C GLN A 186 -5.49 30.51 -23.12
N ARG A 187 -5.69 31.50 -23.99
CA ARG A 187 -5.57 32.93 -23.67
C ARG A 187 -6.62 33.26 -22.62
N GLY A 188 -6.25 33.20 -21.35
CA GLY A 188 -7.05 33.64 -20.21
C GLY A 188 -6.41 34.84 -19.52
N MET A 189 -7.20 35.57 -18.72
CA MET A 189 -6.72 36.64 -17.86
C MET A 189 -5.84 36.05 -16.75
N GLY A 190 -4.57 35.85 -17.06
CA GLY A 190 -3.56 35.47 -16.09
C GLY A 190 -3.18 36.60 -15.15
N THR A 191 -2.51 36.28 -14.05
CA THR A 191 -1.89 37.25 -13.14
C THR A 191 -0.36 37.18 -13.17
N GLU A 192 0.21 36.09 -13.67
CA GLU A 192 1.66 35.86 -13.72
C GLU A 192 2.21 36.26 -15.09
N PHE A 193 3.35 36.96 -15.11
CA PHE A 193 3.97 37.39 -16.36
C PHE A 193 4.58 36.19 -17.11
N ALA A 194 4.12 35.95 -18.35
CA ALA A 194 4.63 34.87 -19.19
C ALA A 194 5.68 35.38 -20.19
N GLU A 195 5.28 36.31 -21.07
CA GLU A 195 6.14 36.87 -22.11
C GLU A 195 5.71 38.30 -22.49
N LEU A 196 6.61 39.06 -23.09
CA LEU A 196 6.27 40.32 -23.76
C LEU A 196 6.04 40.03 -25.24
N ARG A 197 4.91 40.49 -25.78
CA ARG A 197 4.64 40.43 -27.22
C ARG A 197 4.33 41.80 -27.79
N ASN A 198 4.41 41.93 -29.11
CA ASN A 198 3.97 43.14 -29.79
C ASN A 198 2.45 43.33 -29.62
N TYR A 199 2.03 44.58 -29.39
CA TYR A 199 0.64 45.00 -29.33
C TYR A 199 -0.07 44.71 -30.65
N CYS A 200 -1.25 44.12 -30.57
CA CYS A 200 -2.18 43.97 -31.67
C CYS A 200 -3.45 44.78 -31.38
N MET A 201 -4.11 45.27 -32.43
CA MET A 201 -5.39 45.96 -32.30
C MET A 201 -6.42 45.04 -31.61
N GLY A 202 -7.00 45.51 -30.50
CA GLY A 202 -7.94 44.75 -29.67
C GLY A 202 -7.35 44.27 -28.32
N ASP A 203 -6.05 44.46 -28.09
CA ASP A 203 -5.43 44.17 -26.79
C ASP A 203 -5.80 45.21 -25.73
N ASP A 204 -5.97 44.77 -24.47
CA ASP A 204 -6.23 45.68 -23.35
C ASP A 204 -5.04 46.59 -23.09
N LEU A 205 -5.26 47.90 -23.17
CA LEU A 205 -4.27 48.94 -22.95
C LEU A 205 -3.65 48.88 -21.54
N ARG A 206 -4.35 48.32 -20.55
CA ARG A 206 -3.85 48.12 -19.18
C ARG A 206 -2.68 47.15 -19.09
N LEU A 207 -2.56 46.25 -20.06
CA LEU A 207 -1.51 45.22 -20.10
C LEU A 207 -0.24 45.70 -20.83
N ILE A 208 -0.22 46.94 -21.35
CA ILE A 208 0.96 47.51 -22.00
C ILE A 208 2.05 47.78 -20.96
N ASP A 209 3.24 47.20 -21.16
CA ASP A 209 4.42 47.50 -20.36
C ASP A 209 5.17 48.69 -20.96
N TRP A 210 4.79 49.90 -20.54
CA TRP A 210 5.41 51.14 -21.00
C TRP A 210 6.91 51.19 -20.71
N LYS A 211 7.37 50.56 -19.62
CA LYS A 211 8.79 50.56 -19.22
C LYS A 211 9.63 49.62 -20.10
N ALA A 212 9.08 48.47 -20.49
CA ALA A 212 9.72 47.58 -21.46
C ALA A 212 9.71 48.19 -22.86
N THR A 213 8.60 48.82 -23.24
CA THR A 213 8.45 49.53 -24.52
C THR A 213 9.47 50.66 -24.67
N ALA A 214 9.63 51.51 -23.64
CA ALA A 214 10.58 52.62 -23.66
C ALA A 214 12.05 52.17 -23.76
N ARG A 215 12.41 51.00 -23.19
CA ARG A 215 13.77 50.44 -23.32
C ARG A 215 14.07 49.87 -24.70
N ARG A 216 13.04 49.44 -25.42
CA ARG A 216 13.15 48.96 -26.82
C ARG A 216 13.07 50.11 -27.83
N ALA A 217 12.68 51.31 -27.41
CA ALA A 217 12.32 52.45 -28.26
C ALA A 217 13.51 53.13 -28.97
N TYR A 218 14.48 52.37 -29.47
CA TYR A 218 15.39 52.82 -30.52
C TYR A 218 14.73 52.50 -31.88
N GLY A 219 13.71 53.28 -32.25
CA GLY A 219 12.97 53.15 -33.52
C GLY A 219 11.44 53.01 -33.39
N ASN A 220 10.75 53.10 -34.54
CA ASN A 220 9.29 53.08 -34.66
C ASN A 220 8.72 51.64 -34.51
N VAL A 221 8.83 51.08 -33.31
CA VAL A 221 8.44 49.70 -33.00
C VAL A 221 7.14 49.67 -32.20
N SER A 222 6.26 48.69 -32.48
CA SER A 222 4.99 48.50 -31.77
C SER A 222 5.17 48.34 -30.25
N PRO A 223 4.26 48.90 -29.42
CA PRO A 223 4.27 48.73 -27.97
C PRO A 223 4.31 47.27 -27.53
N LEU A 224 4.92 46.98 -26.38
CA LEU A 224 4.97 45.64 -25.80
C LEU A 224 3.82 45.43 -24.81
N VAL A 225 3.07 44.35 -24.99
CA VAL A 225 1.98 43.90 -24.11
C VAL A 225 2.45 42.71 -23.29
N ARG A 226 2.16 42.74 -21.99
CA ARG A 226 2.38 41.62 -21.08
C ARG A 226 1.36 40.53 -21.38
N VAL A 227 1.83 39.37 -21.83
CA VAL A 227 1.03 38.15 -21.84
C VAL A 227 1.07 37.61 -20.41
N LEU A 228 -0.10 37.56 -19.77
CA LEU A 228 -0.24 36.99 -18.44
C LEU A 228 -0.72 35.55 -18.56
N GLU A 229 -0.06 34.63 -17.86
CA GLU A 229 -0.51 33.26 -17.68
C GLU A 229 -1.27 33.12 -16.35
N PRO A 230 -2.33 32.28 -16.31
CA PRO A 230 -3.06 32.00 -15.08
C PRO A 230 -2.15 31.34 -14.06
N GLN A 231 -2.18 31.86 -12.82
CA GLN A 231 -1.40 31.35 -11.71
C GLN A 231 -1.74 29.88 -11.46
N GLN A 232 -0.77 28.98 -11.68
CA GLN A 232 -0.96 27.53 -11.58
C GLN A 232 -0.90 26.99 -10.13
N GLU A 233 -0.74 27.90 -9.17
CA GLU A 233 -0.45 27.58 -7.79
C GLU A 233 -1.73 27.47 -6.94
N GLN A 234 -2.28 26.25 -6.85
CA GLN A 234 -3.41 25.98 -5.97
C GLN A 234 -2.95 25.40 -4.64
N THR A 235 -3.74 25.64 -3.60
CA THR A 235 -3.56 24.99 -2.29
C THR A 235 -4.58 23.87 -2.15
N LEU A 236 -4.09 22.70 -1.81
CA LEU A 236 -4.86 21.49 -1.55
C LEU A 236 -4.72 21.15 -0.06
N LEU A 237 -5.84 21.16 0.65
CA LEU A 237 -5.93 20.76 2.05
C LEU A 237 -6.63 19.40 2.10
N ILE A 238 -5.98 18.39 2.66
CA ILE A 238 -6.56 17.06 2.81
C ILE A 238 -6.79 16.82 4.30
N LEU A 239 -8.03 16.51 4.67
CA LEU A 239 -8.43 16.16 6.02
C LEU A 239 -8.80 14.67 6.02
N LEU A 240 -8.09 13.89 6.82
CA LEU A 240 -8.34 12.47 6.98
C LEU A 240 -8.91 12.22 8.39
N ASP A 241 -10.08 11.64 8.42
CA ASP A 241 -10.71 11.17 9.64
C ASP A 241 -10.00 9.91 10.17
N ARG A 242 -9.73 9.86 11.47
CA ARG A 242 -9.21 8.67 12.18
C ARG A 242 -10.14 8.16 13.28
N GLY A 243 -11.39 8.63 13.33
CA GLY A 243 -12.37 8.24 14.33
C GLY A 243 -13.01 6.86 14.10
N ARG A 244 -14.10 6.63 14.82
CA ARG A 244 -14.74 5.32 15.00
C ARG A 244 -15.16 4.68 13.69
N LEU A 245 -15.71 5.43 12.74
CA LEU A 245 -16.14 4.87 11.45
C LEU A 245 -14.96 4.39 10.59
N MET A 246 -13.76 4.88 10.85
CA MET A 246 -12.56 4.56 10.09
C MET A 246 -11.83 3.31 10.63
N THR A 247 -12.27 2.75 11.77
CA THR A 247 -11.72 1.50 12.32
C THR A 247 -12.27 0.23 11.64
N ALA A 248 -13.36 0.35 10.86
CA ALA A 248 -13.99 -0.79 10.19
C ALA A 248 -13.01 -1.51 9.24
N ASN A 249 -13.05 -2.84 9.21
CA ASN A 249 -12.25 -3.62 8.27
C ASN A 249 -12.96 -3.73 6.92
N VAL A 250 -12.32 -3.25 5.85
CA VAL A 250 -12.80 -3.30 4.48
C VAL A 250 -11.76 -4.02 3.63
N GLN A 251 -12.14 -5.15 3.03
CA GLN A 251 -11.25 -5.95 2.18
C GLN A 251 -9.93 -6.35 2.86
N GLY A 252 -9.98 -6.65 4.17
CA GLY A 252 -8.83 -7.13 4.95
C GLY A 252 -7.89 -6.04 5.49
N LEU A 253 -8.17 -4.75 5.24
CA LEU A 253 -7.46 -3.61 5.83
C LEU A 253 -8.43 -2.74 6.63
N LYS A 254 -7.94 -1.89 7.54
CA LYS A 254 -8.80 -0.89 8.16
C LYS A 254 -9.20 0.15 7.11
N ARG A 255 -10.42 0.70 7.20
CA ARG A 255 -10.91 1.76 6.31
C ARG A 255 -10.00 2.99 6.34
N TYR A 256 -9.46 3.31 7.51
CA TYR A 256 -8.41 4.31 7.66
C TYR A 256 -7.20 4.08 6.77
N ASP A 257 -6.76 2.83 6.59
CA ASP A 257 -5.58 2.51 5.79
C ASP A 257 -5.81 2.81 4.31
N TRP A 258 -7.02 2.52 3.82
CA TRP A 258 -7.47 2.96 2.50
C TRP A 258 -7.48 4.49 2.41
N GLY A 259 -8.06 5.18 3.41
CA GLY A 259 -8.10 6.64 3.46
C GLY A 259 -6.70 7.29 3.49
N LEU A 260 -5.74 6.68 4.19
CA LEU A 260 -4.36 7.11 4.24
C LEU A 260 -3.66 6.92 2.89
N ASN A 261 -3.85 5.76 2.24
CA ASN A 261 -3.35 5.52 0.88
C ASN A 261 -3.89 6.57 -0.10
N THR A 262 -5.19 6.89 0.00
CA THR A 262 -5.86 7.91 -0.80
C THR A 262 -5.33 9.31 -0.53
N THR A 263 -5.12 9.67 0.74
CA THR A 263 -4.52 10.94 1.17
C THR A 263 -3.13 11.11 0.56
N LEU A 264 -2.27 10.08 0.66
CA LEU A 264 -0.92 10.12 0.09
C LEU A 264 -0.93 10.14 -1.44
N SER A 265 -1.87 9.44 -2.08
CA SER A 265 -1.99 9.40 -3.54
C SER A 265 -2.40 10.77 -4.09
N LEU A 266 -3.39 11.39 -3.46
CA LEU A 266 -3.83 12.73 -3.79
C LEU A 266 -2.74 13.78 -3.49
N ALA A 267 -2.04 13.65 -2.36
CA ALA A 267 -0.91 14.52 -2.03
C ALA A 267 0.22 14.41 -3.06
N SER A 268 0.57 13.18 -3.48
CA SER A 268 1.56 12.93 -4.52
C SER A 268 1.12 13.57 -5.85
N ALA A 269 -0.15 13.45 -6.23
CA ALA A 269 -0.66 14.05 -7.45
C ALA A 269 -0.62 15.59 -7.42
N GLY A 270 -1.02 16.21 -6.30
CA GLY A 270 -0.93 17.66 -6.09
C GLY A 270 0.50 18.18 -6.14
N LEU A 271 1.41 17.54 -5.40
CA LEU A 271 2.83 17.92 -5.37
C LEU A 271 3.49 17.77 -6.75
N TYR A 272 3.16 16.71 -7.49
CA TYR A 272 3.64 16.51 -8.85
C TYR A 272 3.14 17.60 -9.81
N ARG A 273 1.94 18.15 -9.56
CA ARG A 273 1.34 19.25 -10.32
C ARG A 273 1.74 20.65 -9.83
N GLY A 274 2.70 20.75 -8.89
CA GLY A 274 3.22 22.01 -8.36
C GLY A 274 2.36 22.66 -7.27
N ASP A 275 1.33 21.97 -6.78
CA ASP A 275 0.41 22.51 -5.78
C ASP A 275 1.02 22.48 -4.37
N ARG A 276 0.50 23.34 -3.50
CA ARG A 276 0.84 23.32 -2.06
C ARG A 276 -0.10 22.34 -1.36
N VAL A 277 0.44 21.28 -0.77
CA VAL A 277 -0.38 20.25 -0.14
C VAL A 277 -0.21 20.28 1.37
N GLY A 278 -1.31 20.50 2.09
CA GLY A 278 -1.37 20.34 3.55
C GLY A 278 -2.25 19.17 3.93
N VAL A 279 -1.92 18.52 5.04
CA VAL A 279 -2.64 17.35 5.54
C VAL A 279 -2.99 17.53 7.02
N GLY A 280 -4.25 17.33 7.36
CA GLY A 280 -4.74 17.25 8.73
C GLY A 280 -5.31 15.87 9.02
N ILE A 281 -5.00 15.31 10.19
CA ILE A 281 -5.68 14.12 10.72
C ILE A 281 -6.42 14.50 11.98
N PHE A 282 -7.68 14.06 12.11
CA PHE A 282 -8.55 14.43 13.21
C PHE A 282 -9.46 13.28 13.66
N ASP A 283 -9.87 13.34 14.92
CA ASP A 283 -10.94 12.56 15.54
C ASP A 283 -11.89 13.53 16.28
N SER A 284 -12.06 13.41 17.60
CA SER A 284 -12.64 14.43 18.47
C SER A 284 -11.88 15.77 18.45
N GLN A 285 -10.60 15.74 18.06
CA GLN A 285 -9.75 16.91 17.91
C GLN A 285 -8.77 16.75 16.74
N VAL A 286 -8.12 17.83 16.33
CA VAL A 286 -7.05 17.76 15.34
C VAL A 286 -5.80 17.15 15.97
N HIS A 287 -5.53 15.89 15.63
CA HIS A 287 -4.38 15.14 16.12
C HIS A 287 -3.07 15.56 15.45
N THR A 288 -3.11 15.83 14.14
CA THR A 288 -1.92 16.18 13.37
C THR A 288 -2.25 17.21 12.32
N TRP A 289 -1.42 18.23 12.20
CA TRP A 289 -1.50 19.23 11.15
C TRP A 289 -0.14 19.42 10.50
N ILE A 290 -0.06 19.16 9.21
CA ILE A 290 1.13 19.38 8.38
C ILE A 290 0.78 20.53 7.42
N PRO A 291 1.44 21.70 7.54
CA PRO A 291 1.09 22.87 6.75
C PRO A 291 1.34 22.65 5.25
N PRO A 292 0.63 23.39 4.38
CA PRO A 292 0.82 23.28 2.93
C PRO A 292 2.20 23.72 2.46
N GLU A 293 2.95 22.78 1.91
CA GLU A 293 4.27 22.99 1.30
C GLU A 293 4.35 22.32 -0.08
N ARG A 294 5.50 22.49 -0.75
CA ARG A 294 5.77 21.97 -2.09
C ARG A 294 6.96 21.03 -2.10
N GLY A 295 7.08 20.30 -3.21
CA GLY A 295 8.28 19.54 -3.54
C GLY A 295 8.22 18.10 -3.03
N GLN A 296 9.07 17.26 -3.62
CA GLN A 296 9.06 15.82 -3.34
C GLN A 296 9.55 15.48 -1.93
N ASN A 297 10.40 16.32 -1.33
CA ASN A 297 10.82 16.14 0.06
C ASN A 297 9.62 16.24 1.02
N HIS A 298 8.62 17.07 0.69
CA HIS A 298 7.38 17.16 1.47
C HIS A 298 6.60 15.86 1.43
N LEU A 299 6.54 15.18 0.28
CA LEU A 299 5.86 13.87 0.19
C LEU A 299 6.50 12.84 1.13
N ASN A 300 7.83 12.79 1.21
CA ASN A 300 8.52 11.90 2.15
C ASN A 300 8.20 12.24 3.61
N GLN A 301 8.15 13.54 3.96
CA GLN A 301 7.75 13.98 5.30
C GLN A 301 6.30 13.58 5.62
N LEU A 302 5.38 13.71 4.65
CA LEU A 302 4.00 13.24 4.79
C LEU A 302 3.97 11.73 5.04
N ILE A 303 4.68 10.93 4.25
CA ILE A 303 4.73 9.47 4.44
C ILE A 303 5.24 9.14 5.85
N ASP A 304 6.38 9.70 6.26
CA ASP A 304 6.99 9.35 7.55
C ASP A 304 6.14 9.80 8.75
N ARG A 305 5.48 10.98 8.69
CA ARG A 305 4.63 11.48 9.78
C ARG A 305 3.27 10.80 9.87
N LEU A 306 2.69 10.40 8.73
CA LEU A 306 1.33 9.83 8.69
C LEU A 306 1.33 8.31 8.89
N THR A 307 2.42 7.62 8.55
CA THR A 307 2.58 6.16 8.71
C THR A 307 2.28 5.63 10.13
N PRO A 308 2.76 6.24 11.23
CA PRO A 308 2.54 5.69 12.57
C PRO A 308 1.14 5.95 13.13
N ILE A 309 0.28 6.68 12.43
CA ILE A 309 -1.03 7.07 12.93
C ILE A 309 -2.03 5.94 12.67
N GLU A 310 -2.76 5.54 13.70
CA GLU A 310 -3.78 4.49 13.67
C GLU A 310 -5.16 5.07 14.00
N PRO A 311 -6.25 4.46 13.48
CA PRO A 311 -7.60 4.90 13.81
C PRO A 311 -8.00 4.50 15.23
N VAL A 312 -8.91 5.28 15.81
CA VAL A 312 -9.38 5.15 17.19
C VAL A 312 -10.90 5.00 17.26
N LEU A 313 -11.40 4.29 18.28
CA LEU A 313 -12.83 4.16 18.57
C LEU A 313 -13.37 5.41 19.29
N VAL A 314 -13.23 6.57 18.65
CA VAL A 314 -13.69 7.88 19.17
C VAL A 314 -14.55 8.54 18.09
N GLU A 315 -15.64 9.18 18.48
CA GLU A 315 -16.49 9.92 17.53
C GLU A 315 -15.78 11.19 17.03
N SER A 316 -15.91 11.47 15.74
CA SER A 316 -15.19 12.56 15.08
C SER A 316 -15.94 13.89 15.20
N ASP A 317 -15.24 14.94 15.62
CA ASP A 317 -15.77 16.31 15.69
C ASP A 317 -15.39 17.06 14.40
N TYR A 318 -16.29 17.00 13.43
CA TYR A 318 -16.07 17.59 12.10
C TYR A 318 -16.09 19.12 12.17
N LEU A 319 -16.89 19.69 13.06
CA LEU A 319 -16.99 21.13 13.22
C LEU A 319 -15.70 21.73 13.76
N ASN A 320 -15.08 21.11 14.76
CA ASN A 320 -13.81 21.51 15.33
C ASN A 320 -12.69 21.37 14.30
N ALA A 321 -12.61 20.24 13.58
CA ALA A 321 -11.62 20.03 12.54
C ALA A 321 -11.69 21.10 11.44
N ILE A 322 -12.89 21.40 10.94
CA ILE A 322 -13.08 22.44 9.92
C ILE A 322 -12.77 23.84 10.48
N THR A 323 -13.21 24.15 11.70
CA THR A 323 -12.92 25.44 12.34
C THR A 323 -11.42 25.66 12.50
N TYR A 324 -10.67 24.62 12.88
CA TYR A 324 -9.22 24.67 12.97
C TYR A 324 -8.59 24.98 11.60
N VAL A 325 -9.02 24.31 10.54
CA VAL A 325 -8.49 24.50 9.18
C VAL A 325 -8.75 25.90 8.64
N VAL A 326 -9.96 26.42 8.85
CA VAL A 326 -10.35 27.78 8.44
C VAL A 326 -9.48 28.84 9.14
N LYS A 327 -9.08 28.61 10.40
CA LYS A 327 -8.15 29.50 11.11
C LYS A 327 -6.73 29.47 10.52
N GLN A 328 -6.27 28.31 10.05
CA GLN A 328 -4.90 28.14 9.56
C GLN A 328 -4.67 28.72 8.16
N LYS A 329 -5.67 28.67 7.28
CA LYS A 329 -5.53 29.15 5.89
C LYS A 329 -6.68 30.05 5.47
N THR A 330 -6.33 31.25 5.03
CA THR A 330 -7.28 32.32 4.68
C THR A 330 -7.53 32.47 3.18
N ARG A 331 -6.75 31.81 2.32
CA ARG A 331 -6.95 31.84 0.86
C ARG A 331 -7.89 30.71 0.45
N ARG A 332 -8.61 30.93 -0.66
CA ARG A 332 -9.43 29.92 -1.32
C ARG A 332 -8.55 28.70 -1.65
N SER A 333 -9.04 27.52 -1.28
CA SER A 333 -8.34 26.24 -1.48
C SER A 333 -9.35 25.12 -1.69
N LEU A 334 -8.91 24.05 -2.35
CA LEU A 334 -9.64 22.80 -2.36
C LEU A 334 -9.46 22.13 -1.00
N VAL A 335 -10.56 21.84 -0.31
CA VAL A 335 -10.56 21.15 0.99
C VAL A 335 -11.18 19.78 0.79
N VAL A 336 -10.35 18.76 0.74
CA VAL A 336 -10.76 17.36 0.56
C VAL A 336 -10.91 16.72 1.93
N LEU A 337 -12.11 16.28 2.28
CA LEU A 337 -12.39 15.56 3.51
C LEU A 337 -12.62 14.09 3.19
N ILE A 338 -11.76 13.23 3.74
CA ILE A 338 -11.82 11.77 3.58
C ILE A 338 -12.33 11.18 4.90
N THR A 339 -13.54 10.62 4.86
CA THR A 339 -14.23 10.02 6.02
C THR A 339 -15.20 8.94 5.52
N ASP A 340 -16.08 8.43 6.36
CA ASP A 340 -17.21 7.60 5.97
C ASP A 340 -18.53 8.26 6.35
N LEU A 341 -19.60 7.85 5.65
CA LEU A 341 -20.94 8.37 5.83
C LEU A 341 -21.91 7.19 5.97
N VAL A 342 -22.62 7.12 7.09
CA VAL A 342 -23.58 6.04 7.37
C VAL A 342 -24.97 6.46 6.92
N ASP A 343 -25.59 7.41 7.62
CA ASP A 343 -26.92 7.92 7.33
C ASP A 343 -27.00 9.44 7.51
N VAL A 344 -28.12 10.05 7.12
CA VAL A 344 -28.35 11.51 7.18
C VAL A 344 -28.32 12.05 8.62
N THR A 345 -28.84 11.28 9.59
CA THR A 345 -29.00 11.72 10.98
C THR A 345 -27.66 11.70 11.70
N ALA A 346 -26.94 10.58 11.62
CA ALA A 346 -25.61 10.39 12.16
C ALA A 346 -24.60 11.34 11.51
N SER A 347 -24.80 11.69 10.25
CA SER A 347 -23.89 12.54 9.48
C SER A 347 -24.28 14.02 9.47
N HIS A 348 -25.29 14.43 10.25
CA HIS A 348 -25.76 15.82 10.27
C HIS A 348 -24.63 16.81 10.61
N GLU A 349 -23.78 16.48 11.57
CA GLU A 349 -22.64 17.33 11.95
C GLU A 349 -21.67 17.54 10.79
N LEU A 350 -21.33 16.46 10.07
CA LEU A 350 -20.51 16.50 8.86
C LEU A 350 -21.11 17.42 7.79
N LEU A 351 -22.43 17.30 7.53
CA LEU A 351 -23.14 18.13 6.57
C LEU A 351 -23.01 19.62 6.93
N VAL A 352 -23.30 19.98 8.19
CA VAL A 352 -23.21 21.35 8.69
C VAL A 352 -21.78 21.87 8.59
N ALA A 353 -20.80 21.05 8.94
CA ALA A 353 -19.40 21.42 8.92
C ALA A 353 -18.91 21.69 7.49
N LEU A 354 -19.27 20.85 6.52
CA LEU A 354 -18.94 21.07 5.11
C LEU A 354 -19.63 22.30 4.51
N CYS A 355 -20.89 22.57 4.87
CA CYS A 355 -21.61 23.76 4.43
C CYS A 355 -20.92 25.06 4.88
N LYS A 356 -20.28 25.06 6.06
CA LYS A 356 -19.50 26.21 6.55
C LYS A 356 -18.26 26.51 5.69
N LEU A 357 -17.76 25.55 4.91
CA LEU A 357 -16.62 25.75 4.02
C LEU A 357 -17.02 26.38 2.67
N VAL A 358 -18.23 26.11 2.17
CA VAL A 358 -18.70 26.50 0.82
C VAL A 358 -18.49 27.98 0.48
N PRO A 359 -18.72 28.96 1.38
CA PRO A 359 -18.58 30.37 1.02
C PRO A 359 -17.17 30.80 0.62
N ARG A 360 -16.14 30.08 1.07
CA ARG A 360 -14.72 30.49 0.93
C ARG A 360 -13.83 29.45 0.28
N TYR A 361 -14.17 28.18 0.42
CA TYR A 361 -13.38 27.04 -0.05
C TYR A 361 -14.19 26.23 -1.05
N LEU A 362 -13.52 25.34 -1.77
CA LEU A 362 -14.19 24.30 -2.54
C LEU A 362 -14.16 23.02 -1.70
N PRO A 363 -15.21 22.68 -0.93
CA PRO A 363 -15.24 21.45 -0.15
C PRO A 363 -15.47 20.25 -1.07
N PHE A 364 -14.71 19.18 -0.82
CA PHE A 364 -14.83 17.92 -1.52
C PHE A 364 -14.89 16.78 -0.51
N CYS A 365 -16.10 16.25 -0.29
CA CYS A 365 -16.35 15.10 0.56
C CYS A 365 -16.04 13.81 -0.21
N VAL A 366 -15.17 12.99 0.36
CA VAL A 366 -14.73 11.71 -0.20
C VAL A 366 -15.06 10.64 0.81
N THR A 367 -15.82 9.65 0.37
CA THR A 367 -16.29 8.57 1.23
C THR A 367 -15.83 7.22 0.75
N LEU A 368 -15.46 6.35 1.69
CA LEU A 368 -14.91 5.02 1.40
C LEU A 368 -15.99 3.94 1.53
N ARG A 369 -16.57 3.52 0.41
CA ARG A 369 -17.59 2.47 0.40
C ARG A 369 -16.99 1.09 0.63
N ASP A 370 -17.70 0.27 1.40
CA ASP A 370 -17.38 -1.15 1.53
C ASP A 370 -18.03 -1.96 0.39
N PRO A 371 -17.25 -2.55 -0.54
CA PRO A 371 -17.81 -3.38 -1.60
C PRO A 371 -18.52 -4.64 -1.08
N GLY A 372 -18.26 -5.07 0.16
CA GLY A 372 -18.99 -6.19 0.78
C GLY A 372 -20.47 -5.89 0.99
N ILE A 373 -20.82 -4.63 1.33
CA ILE A 373 -22.22 -4.20 1.49
C ILE A 373 -22.92 -4.23 0.13
N ASP A 374 -22.25 -3.76 -0.94
CA ASP A 374 -22.78 -3.81 -2.30
C ASP A 374 -23.05 -5.27 -2.73
N GLN A 375 -22.14 -6.19 -2.42
CA GLN A 375 -22.29 -7.61 -2.73
C GLN A 375 -23.51 -8.21 -2.01
N ILE A 376 -23.70 -7.90 -0.73
CA ILE A 376 -24.86 -8.38 0.04
C ILE A 376 -26.16 -7.82 -0.53
N ALA A 377 -26.19 -6.53 -0.90
CA ALA A 377 -27.36 -5.88 -1.49
C ALA A 377 -27.79 -6.51 -2.83
N HIS A 378 -26.82 -6.89 -3.68
CA HIS A 378 -27.06 -7.42 -5.02
C HIS A 378 -27.15 -8.96 -5.09
N THR A 379 -26.80 -9.69 -4.03
CA THR A 379 -26.90 -11.15 -4.01
C THR A 379 -28.28 -11.58 -3.54
N PHE A 380 -29.05 -12.19 -4.44
CA PHE A 380 -30.32 -12.80 -4.06
C PHE A 380 -30.08 -14.09 -3.26
N SER A 381 -30.83 -14.27 -2.18
CA SER A 381 -30.83 -15.50 -1.40
C SER A 381 -32.24 -15.86 -0.92
N GLN A 382 -32.50 -17.16 -0.82
CA GLN A 382 -33.74 -17.71 -0.26
C GLN A 382 -33.68 -17.90 1.26
N ASP A 383 -32.48 -17.78 1.87
CA ASP A 383 -32.32 -17.84 3.32
C ASP A 383 -32.85 -16.55 3.96
N LEU A 384 -33.71 -16.70 4.97
CA LEU A 384 -34.37 -15.61 5.69
C LEU A 384 -33.35 -14.66 6.35
N THR A 385 -32.26 -15.21 6.91
CA THR A 385 -31.19 -14.38 7.51
C THR A 385 -30.49 -13.53 6.45
N GLN A 386 -30.17 -14.12 5.30
CA GLN A 386 -29.54 -13.41 4.19
C GLN A 386 -30.49 -12.38 3.55
N ALA A 387 -31.79 -12.66 3.52
CA ALA A 387 -32.80 -11.71 3.07
C ALA A 387 -32.85 -10.47 3.99
N TYR A 388 -32.79 -10.64 5.31
CA TYR A 388 -32.70 -9.50 6.24
C TYR A 388 -31.41 -8.69 6.04
N ASN A 389 -30.26 -9.35 5.94
CA ASN A 389 -28.98 -8.66 5.70
C ASN A 389 -29.00 -7.85 4.39
N ARG A 390 -29.62 -8.42 3.34
CA ARG A 390 -29.84 -7.74 2.07
C ARG A 390 -30.75 -6.52 2.21
N ALA A 391 -31.88 -6.65 2.91
CA ALA A 391 -32.80 -5.54 3.12
C ALA A 391 -32.12 -4.37 3.85
N VAL A 392 -31.35 -4.66 4.90
CA VAL A 392 -30.56 -3.64 5.63
C VAL A 392 -29.49 -3.02 4.74
N SER A 393 -28.79 -3.83 3.93
CA SER A 393 -27.76 -3.32 3.02
C SER A 393 -28.34 -2.38 1.95
N LEU A 394 -29.51 -2.70 1.40
CA LEU A 394 -30.24 -1.82 0.47
C LEU A 394 -30.67 -0.51 1.13
N ASP A 395 -31.17 -0.56 2.36
CA ASP A 395 -31.55 0.62 3.13
C ASP A 395 -30.34 1.54 3.41
N LEU A 396 -29.21 0.97 3.85
CA LEU A 396 -27.96 1.72 4.07
C LEU A 396 -27.46 2.42 2.79
N ILE A 397 -27.49 1.72 1.65
CA ILE A 397 -27.10 2.31 0.36
C ILE A 397 -28.05 3.48 0.02
N SER A 398 -29.36 3.30 0.20
CA SER A 398 -30.34 4.35 -0.09
C SER A 398 -30.18 5.58 0.80
N GLN A 399 -30.01 5.39 2.11
CA GLN A 399 -29.81 6.49 3.06
C GLN A 399 -28.54 7.29 2.76
N ARG A 400 -27.48 6.61 2.35
CA ARG A 400 -26.22 7.23 1.93
C ARG A 400 -26.39 8.05 0.65
N GLU A 401 -27.13 7.56 -0.34
CA GLU A 401 -27.44 8.32 -1.57
C GLU A 401 -28.21 9.62 -1.26
N ILE A 402 -29.16 9.56 -0.33
CA ILE A 402 -29.92 10.74 0.13
C ILE A 402 -28.99 11.78 0.77
N ALA A 403 -28.08 11.36 1.65
CA ALA A 403 -27.11 12.25 2.27
C ALA A 403 -26.18 12.93 1.24
N PHE A 404 -25.75 12.20 0.22
CA PHE A 404 -24.95 12.79 -0.86
C PHE A 404 -25.73 13.74 -1.75
N ALA A 405 -27.02 13.46 -2.00
CA ALA A 405 -27.86 14.39 -2.74
C ALA A 405 -27.97 15.73 -2.00
N GLN A 406 -28.12 15.71 -0.68
CA GLN A 406 -28.14 16.92 0.16
C GLN A 406 -26.82 17.69 0.09
N LEU A 407 -25.67 17.02 0.21
CA LEU A 407 -24.36 17.67 0.07
C LEU A 407 -24.17 18.35 -1.29
N LYS A 408 -24.56 17.66 -2.37
CA LYS A 408 -24.47 18.19 -3.73
C LYS A 408 -25.36 19.42 -3.92
N GLN A 409 -26.58 19.41 -3.37
CA GLN A 409 -27.48 20.56 -3.40
C GLN A 409 -26.90 21.79 -2.69
N GLN A 410 -26.09 21.59 -1.65
CA GLN A 410 -25.41 22.65 -0.91
C GLN A 410 -24.08 23.10 -1.57
N GLY A 411 -23.76 22.62 -2.78
CA GLY A 411 -22.55 23.01 -3.51
C GLY A 411 -21.27 22.30 -3.08
N VAL A 412 -21.37 21.21 -2.31
CA VAL A 412 -20.23 20.38 -1.92
C VAL A 412 -19.95 19.35 -3.01
N LEU A 413 -18.68 19.21 -3.43
CA LEU A 413 -18.28 18.12 -4.31
C LEU A 413 -18.30 16.81 -3.52
N VAL A 414 -18.78 15.73 -4.14
CA VAL A 414 -18.91 14.43 -3.48
C VAL A 414 -18.34 13.33 -4.37
N LEU A 415 -17.52 12.47 -3.80
CA LEU A 415 -17.06 11.22 -4.41
C LEU A 415 -17.36 10.06 -3.45
N ASP A 416 -18.12 9.10 -3.96
CA ASP A 416 -18.35 7.83 -3.32
C ASP A 416 -17.80 6.73 -4.23
N ALA A 417 -16.82 5.98 -3.73
CA ALA A 417 -16.26 4.85 -4.46
C ALA A 417 -15.83 3.72 -3.51
N PRO A 418 -15.75 2.48 -4.02
CA PRO A 418 -15.16 1.37 -3.27
C PRO A 418 -13.77 1.70 -2.74
N ALA A 419 -13.48 1.29 -1.51
CA ALA A 419 -12.23 1.61 -0.81
C ALA A 419 -10.95 1.21 -1.60
N ASN A 420 -11.01 0.15 -2.40
CA ASN A 420 -9.89 -0.31 -3.24
C ASN A 420 -9.67 0.52 -4.53
N GLN A 421 -10.62 1.36 -4.93
CA GLN A 421 -10.57 2.16 -6.16
C GLN A 421 -10.55 3.68 -5.88
N ILE A 422 -10.91 4.09 -4.66
CA ILE A 422 -11.10 5.50 -4.28
C ILE A 422 -9.85 6.37 -4.53
N SER A 423 -8.64 5.84 -4.33
CA SER A 423 -7.38 6.56 -4.59
C SER A 423 -7.24 6.99 -6.05
N GLU A 424 -7.51 6.09 -7.01
CA GLU A 424 -7.39 6.39 -8.44
C GLU A 424 -8.48 7.37 -8.88
N GLN A 425 -9.74 7.11 -8.47
CA GLN A 425 -10.87 7.96 -8.84
C GLN A 425 -10.74 9.38 -8.27
N LEU A 426 -10.26 9.52 -7.04
CA LEU A 426 -10.05 10.83 -6.42
C LEU A 426 -8.97 11.63 -7.13
N VAL A 427 -7.84 11.01 -7.47
CA VAL A 427 -6.78 11.67 -8.23
C VAL A 427 -7.29 12.12 -9.61
N GLU A 428 -8.08 11.30 -10.29
CA GLU A 428 -8.65 11.68 -11.58
C GLU A 428 -9.61 12.86 -11.43
N ARG A 429 -10.53 12.82 -10.45
CA ARG A 429 -11.43 13.93 -10.15
C ARG A 429 -10.68 15.21 -9.81
N TYR A 430 -9.63 15.11 -9.02
CA TYR A 430 -8.75 16.24 -8.71
C TYR A 430 -8.15 16.86 -9.98
N LEU A 431 -7.59 16.05 -10.87
CA LEU A 431 -7.01 16.52 -12.12
C LEU A 431 -8.06 17.17 -13.04
N GLN A 432 -9.29 16.62 -13.07
CA GLN A 432 -10.42 17.22 -13.80
C GLN A 432 -10.82 18.59 -13.22
N ILE A 433 -10.92 18.71 -11.90
CA ILE A 433 -11.25 19.98 -11.21
C ILE A 433 -10.17 21.02 -11.51
N LYS A 434 -8.89 20.62 -11.41
CA LYS A 434 -7.75 21.49 -11.73
C LYS A 434 -7.78 21.94 -13.19
N ALA A 435 -8.06 21.04 -14.13
CA ALA A 435 -8.15 21.37 -15.55
C ALA A 435 -9.28 22.37 -15.88
N LYS A 436 -10.37 22.39 -15.08
CA LYS A 436 -11.49 23.32 -15.24
C LYS A 436 -11.31 24.67 -14.54
N ASN A 437 -10.17 24.92 -13.88
CA ASN A 437 -9.90 26.12 -13.08
C ASN A 437 -11.02 26.46 -12.06
N GLN A 438 -11.59 25.44 -11.41
CA GLN A 438 -12.69 25.62 -10.44
C GLN A 438 -12.23 26.00 -9.03
N ILE A 439 -10.92 26.00 -8.77
CA ILE A 439 -10.29 26.25 -7.45
C ILE A 439 -9.76 27.67 -7.38
#